data_AF-A0A7S1ZMD1-F1
#
_entry.id   AF-A0A7S1ZMD1-F1
#
_cell.length_a   1.000
_cell.length_b   1.000
_cell.length_c   1.000
_cell.angle_alpha   90.00
_cell.angle_beta   90.00
_cell.angle_gamma   90.00
#
_symmetry.space_group_name_H-M   'P 1'
#
loop_
_entity.id
_entity.type
_entity.pdbx_description
1 polymer ?
#
loop_
_entity_poly.entity_id
_entity_poly.type
_entity_poly.pdbx_seq_one_letter_code
_entity_poly.pdbx_strand_id
1 'polypeptide(L)'
;MTNSTQEILLNAKVAKTMSNHSLQTTTVASGVVGTPAAMKYRETPYTWDGVVDIIERKQDLSLLVRSAEQHRVYMAYSDALRREWKTMYDYILHSKFGFQKRIVSSTSKEGGAVSADAFDTEKIITWEAFPSLEEVVSSQTSLCRNDFPYNFEDNIEHWCLWKLCGSVTPDEIDDAKQKLKNMGNVSKTLHWVNPPHLQSLPGINHAHILCLRKGVEDDCSKDDSL
;
A
#
# COMPACT_ATOMS: atom_id res chain seq x y z
N MET A 1 18.58 4.21 13.64
CA MET A 1 17.95 3.63 12.44
C MET A 1 17.28 2.29 12.80
N THR A 2 16.28 2.29 13.69
CA THR A 2 15.68 1.06 14.26
C THR A 2 14.15 1.08 14.34
N ASN A 3 13.47 2.13 13.84
CA ASN A 3 12.01 2.26 13.96
C ASN A 3 11.22 1.47 12.90
N SER A 4 11.83 1.16 11.75
CA SER A 4 11.11 0.54 10.62
C SER A 4 10.63 -0.88 10.91
N THR A 5 11.38 -1.68 11.67
CA THR A 5 10.99 -3.07 11.99
C THR A 5 9.86 -3.14 13.03
N GLN A 6 9.80 -2.19 13.97
CA GLN A 6 8.71 -2.14 14.96
C GLN A 6 7.39 -1.68 14.32
N GLU A 7 7.45 -0.79 13.33
CA GLU A 7 6.28 -0.30 12.59
C GLU A 7 5.69 -1.39 11.68
N ILE A 8 6.53 -2.20 11.03
CA ILE A 8 6.09 -3.38 10.25
C ILE A 8 5.43 -4.43 11.16
N LEU A 9 5.97 -4.67 12.35
CA LEU A 9 5.36 -5.57 13.34
C LEU A 9 4.03 -5.04 13.89
N LEU A 10 3.89 -3.72 14.04
CA LEU A 10 2.63 -3.10 14.46
C LEU A 10 1.55 -3.25 13.38
N ASN A 11 1.90 -3.01 12.11
CA ASN A 11 1.01 -3.20 10.97
C ASN A 11 0.59 -4.68 10.80
N ALA A 12 1.52 -5.62 11.00
CA ALA A 12 1.21 -7.05 11.02
C ALA A 12 0.31 -7.45 12.21
N LYS A 13 0.49 -6.82 13.38
CA LYS A 13 -0.38 -7.04 14.56
C LYS A 13 -1.79 -6.49 14.34
N VAL A 14 -1.95 -5.30 13.75
CA VAL A 14 -3.26 -4.74 13.41
C VAL A 14 -3.99 -5.63 12.41
N ALA A 15 -3.31 -6.12 11.37
CA ALA A 15 -3.89 -7.05 10.41
C ALA A 15 -4.29 -8.40 11.05
N LYS A 16 -3.47 -8.94 11.95
CA LYS A 16 -3.73 -10.21 12.63
C LYS A 16 -4.87 -10.12 13.65
N THR A 17 -4.98 -9.00 14.37
CA THR A 17 -6.10 -8.77 15.31
C THR A 17 -7.44 -8.63 14.57
N MET A 18 -7.45 -8.09 13.35
CA MET A 18 -8.68 -7.93 12.56
C MET A 18 -9.09 -9.16 11.72
N SER A 19 -8.21 -10.17 11.60
CA SER A 19 -8.54 -11.45 10.96
C SER A 19 -9.35 -12.39 11.88
N ASN A 20 -9.30 -12.19 13.21
CA ASN A 20 -9.97 -13.07 14.18
C ASN A 20 -11.45 -12.76 14.44
N HIS A 21 -12.02 -11.70 13.87
CA HIS A 21 -13.46 -11.47 13.92
C HIS A 21 -14.16 -12.16 12.75
N SER A 22 -14.49 -13.44 12.98
CA SER A 22 -15.17 -14.34 12.06
C SER A 22 -16.70 -14.13 12.06
N LEU A 23 -17.24 -14.02 10.84
CA LEU A 23 -18.55 -14.44 10.32
C LEU A 23 -19.84 -14.10 11.09
N GLN A 24 -20.55 -13.07 10.62
CA GLN A 24 -22.01 -13.14 10.41
C GLN A 24 -22.40 -12.37 9.13
N THR A 25 -22.69 -13.10 8.05
CA THR A 25 -23.34 -12.56 6.86
C THR A 25 -24.86 -12.65 7.03
N THR A 26 -25.50 -11.50 7.27
CA THR A 26 -26.96 -11.38 7.32
C THR A 26 -27.49 -11.00 5.94
N THR A 27 -28.23 -11.91 5.31
CA THR A 27 -28.94 -11.69 4.05
C THR A 27 -30.20 -10.85 4.30
N VAL A 28 -30.33 -9.69 3.64
CA VAL A 28 -31.60 -8.94 3.58
C VAL A 28 -31.88 -8.47 2.15
N ALA A 29 -33.12 -8.64 1.74
CA ALA A 29 -33.60 -8.53 0.37
C ALA A 29 -33.93 -7.09 -0.08
N SER A 30 -33.63 -6.85 -1.37
CA SER A 30 -34.34 -6.06 -2.38
C SER A 30 -34.85 -4.64 -2.04
N GLY A 31 -34.13 -3.64 -2.56
CA GLY A 31 -34.64 -2.30 -2.85
C GLY A 31 -33.87 -1.75 -4.05
N VAL A 32 -34.59 -1.44 -5.14
CA VAL A 32 -34.02 -0.99 -6.42
C VAL A 32 -33.41 0.41 -6.26
N VAL A 33 -32.11 0.45 -6.04
CA VAL A 33 -31.23 1.61 -6.22
C VAL A 33 -30.17 1.13 -7.20
N GLY A 34 -29.89 1.90 -8.26
CA GLY A 34 -28.96 1.53 -9.33
C GLY A 34 -27.72 0.88 -8.74
N THR A 35 -27.54 -0.42 -9.01
CA THR A 35 -26.48 -1.21 -8.39
C THR A 35 -25.15 -0.53 -8.70
N PRO A 36 -24.35 -0.15 -7.68
CA PRO A 36 -22.96 0.20 -7.89
C PRO A 36 -22.35 -0.90 -8.75
N ALA A 37 -21.63 -0.52 -9.81
CA ALA A 37 -20.95 -1.50 -10.67
C ALA A 37 -20.24 -2.51 -9.77
N ALA A 38 -20.62 -3.79 -9.88
CA ALA A 38 -20.15 -4.82 -8.97
C ALA A 38 -18.62 -4.78 -8.94
N MET A 39 -18.06 -4.51 -7.76
CA MET A 39 -16.63 -4.34 -7.58
C MET A 39 -15.95 -5.63 -8.04
N LYS A 40 -15.11 -5.55 -9.07
CA LYS A 40 -14.45 -6.73 -9.64
C LYS A 40 -13.29 -7.12 -8.73
N TYR A 41 -13.41 -8.28 -8.10
CA TYR A 41 -12.32 -8.93 -7.38
C TYR A 41 -11.75 -10.07 -8.21
N ARG A 42 -10.50 -10.44 -7.92
CA ARG A 42 -9.85 -11.60 -8.51
C ARG A 42 -9.35 -12.53 -7.43
N GLU A 43 -9.80 -13.79 -7.44
CA GLU A 43 -9.37 -14.79 -6.46
C GLU A 43 -8.02 -15.42 -6.80
N THR A 44 -7.77 -15.71 -8.09
CA THR A 44 -6.50 -16.29 -8.53
C THR A 44 -5.43 -15.23 -8.69
N PRO A 45 -4.24 -15.39 -8.09
CA PRO A 45 -3.14 -14.47 -8.30
C PRO A 45 -2.77 -14.28 -9.79
N TYR A 46 -2.25 -13.10 -10.16
CA TYR A 46 -1.69 -12.89 -11.49
C TYR A 46 -0.31 -13.53 -11.59
N THR A 47 -0.14 -14.33 -12.63
CA THR A 47 1.17 -14.79 -13.10
C THR A 47 1.95 -13.63 -13.72
N TRP A 48 3.27 -13.73 -13.79
CA TRP A 48 4.12 -12.71 -14.42
C TRP A 48 3.66 -12.39 -15.84
N ASP A 49 3.46 -13.41 -16.67
CA ASP A 49 3.05 -13.24 -18.07
C ASP A 49 1.64 -12.64 -18.18
N GLY A 50 0.75 -12.97 -17.24
CA GLY A 50 -0.58 -12.36 -17.16
C GLY A 50 -0.52 -10.86 -16.86
N VAL A 51 0.42 -10.43 -16.02
CA VAL A 51 0.61 -9.00 -15.73
C VAL A 51 1.27 -8.27 -16.90
N VAL A 52 2.28 -8.88 -17.55
CA VAL A 52 2.90 -8.33 -18.77
C VAL A 52 1.84 -8.11 -19.86
N ASP A 53 0.96 -9.09 -20.07
CA ASP A 53 -0.14 -8.98 -21.03
C ASP A 53 -1.07 -7.81 -20.74
N ILE A 54 -1.42 -7.59 -19.46
CA ILE A 54 -2.27 -6.46 -19.04
C ILE A 54 -1.58 -5.11 -19.27
N ILE A 55 -0.33 -4.98 -18.83
CA ILE A 55 0.37 -3.69 -18.81
C ILE A 55 0.89 -3.30 -20.19
N GLU A 56 1.57 -4.21 -20.88
CA GLU A 56 2.29 -3.89 -22.13
C GLU A 56 1.42 -4.07 -23.37
N ARG A 57 0.49 -5.04 -23.36
CA ARG A 57 -0.30 -5.38 -24.56
C ARG A 57 -1.71 -4.78 -24.51
N LYS A 58 -2.45 -5.04 -23.44
CA LYS A 58 -3.82 -4.51 -23.28
C LYS A 58 -3.83 -3.04 -22.88
N GLN A 59 -2.82 -2.60 -22.14
CA GLN A 59 -2.72 -1.26 -21.54
C GLN A 59 -3.96 -0.87 -20.72
N ASP A 60 -4.64 -1.86 -20.13
CA ASP A 60 -5.84 -1.66 -19.31
C ASP A 60 -5.52 -1.93 -17.85
N LEU A 61 -5.02 -0.90 -17.16
CA LEU A 61 -4.63 -0.98 -15.76
C LEU A 61 -5.83 -1.16 -14.81
N SER A 62 -7.06 -0.95 -15.28
CA SER A 62 -8.27 -1.23 -14.48
C SER A 62 -8.45 -2.73 -14.20
N LEU A 63 -7.78 -3.58 -14.99
CA LEU A 63 -7.77 -5.02 -14.80
C LEU A 63 -6.87 -5.47 -13.66
N LEU A 64 -5.99 -4.62 -13.12
CA LEU A 64 -5.13 -4.94 -11.98
C LEU A 64 -5.92 -4.70 -10.68
N VAL A 65 -6.48 -5.78 -10.13
CA VAL A 65 -7.33 -5.71 -8.94
C VAL A 65 -6.74 -6.52 -7.78
N ARG A 66 -7.21 -6.22 -6.58
CA ARG A 66 -6.94 -7.00 -5.37
C ARG A 66 -7.89 -8.19 -5.29
N SER A 67 -7.54 -9.18 -4.49
CA SER A 67 -8.52 -10.16 -4.02
C SER A 67 -9.54 -9.49 -3.09
N ALA A 68 -10.68 -10.14 -2.84
CA ALA A 68 -11.68 -9.62 -1.93
C ALA A 68 -11.10 -9.39 -0.53
N GLU A 69 -10.27 -10.33 -0.05
CA GLU A 69 -9.64 -10.23 1.27
C GLU A 69 -8.59 -9.11 1.33
N GLN A 70 -7.72 -9.00 0.33
CA GLN A 70 -6.75 -7.90 0.25
C GLN A 70 -7.45 -6.55 0.18
N HIS A 71 -8.58 -6.45 -0.53
CA HIS A 71 -9.36 -5.23 -0.60
C HIS A 71 -9.99 -4.88 0.77
N ARG A 72 -10.53 -5.87 1.49
CA ARG A 72 -11.05 -5.68 2.85
C ARG A 72 -9.98 -5.14 3.80
N VAL A 73 -8.78 -5.72 3.77
CA VAL A 73 -7.64 -5.26 4.57
C VAL A 73 -7.24 -3.84 4.19
N TYR A 74 -7.16 -3.53 2.90
CA TYR A 74 -6.86 -2.18 2.40
C TYR A 74 -7.88 -1.14 2.89
N MET A 75 -9.18 -1.46 2.83
CA MET A 75 -10.24 -0.55 3.28
C MET A 75 -10.14 -0.29 4.79
N ALA A 76 -10.02 -1.35 5.59
CA ALA A 76 -9.89 -1.24 7.05
C ALA A 76 -8.66 -0.42 7.46
N TYR A 77 -7.52 -0.65 6.80
CA TYR A 77 -6.31 0.12 7.04
C TYR A 77 -6.46 1.59 6.61
N SER A 78 -7.05 1.84 5.44
CA SER A 78 -7.28 3.21 4.97
C SER A 78 -8.18 3.98 5.93
N ASP A 79 -9.21 3.33 6.49
CA ASP A 79 -10.09 3.95 7.47
C ASP A 79 -9.37 4.21 8.81
N ALA A 80 -8.48 3.31 9.23
CA ALA A 80 -7.63 3.56 10.39
C ALA A 80 -6.72 4.78 10.17
N LEU A 81 -6.05 4.86 9.01
CA LEU A 81 -5.19 5.99 8.68
C LEU A 81 -5.96 7.30 8.63
N ARG A 82 -7.19 7.34 8.07
CA ARG A 82 -8.01 8.56 8.05
C ARG A 82 -8.45 9.05 9.43
N ARG A 83 -8.43 8.17 10.45
CA ARG A 83 -8.70 8.57 11.84
C ARG A 83 -7.46 9.10 12.55
N GLU A 84 -6.31 8.51 12.24
CA GLU A 84 -5.03 8.85 12.88
C GLU A 84 -4.34 10.06 12.21
N TRP A 85 -4.51 10.24 10.90
CA TRP A 85 -3.83 11.25 10.11
C TRP A 85 -4.81 12.28 9.57
N LYS A 86 -4.42 13.55 9.61
CA LYS A 86 -5.18 14.67 9.05
C LYS A 86 -5.47 14.45 7.57
N THR A 87 -4.47 13.98 6.81
CA THR A 87 -4.64 13.55 5.42
C THR A 87 -3.81 12.30 5.12
N MET A 88 -4.15 11.60 4.04
CA MET A 88 -3.32 10.50 3.53
C MET A 88 -1.94 10.99 3.05
N TYR A 89 -1.86 12.24 2.59
CA TYR A 89 -0.58 12.86 2.20
C TYR A 89 0.36 13.00 3.39
N ASP A 90 -0.15 13.42 4.56
CA ASP A 90 0.62 13.50 5.80
C ASP A 90 1.24 12.15 6.18
N TYR A 91 0.44 11.09 6.09
CA TYR A 91 0.93 9.73 6.33
C TYR A 91 2.04 9.34 5.35
N ILE A 92 1.91 9.64 4.05
CA ILE A 92 2.95 9.31 3.06
C ILE A 92 4.23 10.13 3.29
N LEU A 93 4.12 11.44 3.57
CA LEU A 93 5.27 12.29 3.88
C LEU A 93 6.03 11.76 5.10
N HIS A 94 5.32 11.38 6.16
CA HIS A 94 5.95 10.80 7.34
C HIS A 94 6.55 9.41 7.06
N SER A 95 5.71 8.47 6.64
CA SER A 95 6.08 7.05 6.56
C SER A 95 7.06 6.73 5.42
N LYS A 96 7.01 7.46 4.30
CA LYS A 96 7.82 7.17 3.12
C LYS A 96 8.98 8.15 2.92
N PHE A 97 8.83 9.41 3.36
CA PHE A 97 9.87 10.43 3.23
C PHE A 97 10.53 10.81 4.57
N GLY A 98 10.06 10.26 5.69
CA GLY A 98 10.68 10.46 7.00
C GLY A 98 10.43 11.83 7.61
N PHE A 99 9.40 12.55 7.14
CA PHE A 99 9.08 13.88 7.64
C PHE A 99 8.63 13.80 9.10
N GLN A 100 8.82 14.88 9.87
CA GLN A 100 8.37 14.90 11.25
C GLN A 100 6.84 14.90 11.30
N LYS A 101 6.24 14.33 12.35
CA LYS A 101 4.79 14.43 12.59
C LYS A 101 4.51 15.30 13.80
N ARG A 102 3.43 16.08 13.75
CA ARG A 102 2.95 16.93 14.84
C ARG A 102 1.49 16.64 15.17
N ILE A 103 1.11 16.84 16.43
CA ILE A 103 -0.26 16.66 16.90
C ILE A 103 -1.08 17.87 16.45
N VAL A 104 -2.18 17.63 15.74
CA VAL A 104 -3.12 18.68 15.28
C VAL A 104 -4.26 18.84 16.27
N SER A 105 -4.82 17.71 16.68
CA SER A 105 -5.93 17.66 17.62
C SER A 105 -5.83 16.42 18.51
N SER A 106 -6.48 16.54 19.66
CA SER A 106 -6.57 15.49 20.64
C SER A 106 -7.99 15.55 21.19
N THR A 107 -8.81 14.58 20.81
CA THR A 107 -10.19 14.51 21.31
C THR A 107 -10.28 13.41 22.34
N SER A 108 -10.59 13.80 23.58
CA SER A 108 -11.09 12.85 24.57
C SER A 108 -12.52 12.54 24.19
N LYS A 109 -12.89 11.26 24.05
CA LYS A 109 -14.31 10.91 24.03
C LYS A 109 -14.88 11.29 25.39
N GLU A 110 -15.53 12.46 25.49
CA GLU A 110 -16.34 12.80 26.65
C GLU A 110 -17.44 11.75 26.73
N GLY A 111 -17.25 10.79 27.64
CA GLY A 111 -18.25 9.78 27.93
C GLY A 111 -19.51 10.49 28.39
N GLY A 112 -20.61 10.31 27.64
CA GLY A 112 -21.93 10.54 28.18
C GLY A 112 -22.02 9.83 29.55
N ALA A 113 -22.58 10.51 30.53
CA ALA A 113 -22.56 10.11 31.94
C ALA A 113 -22.88 8.62 32.16
N VAL A 114 -21.87 7.78 32.39
CA VAL A 114 -22.07 6.43 32.94
C VAL A 114 -20.88 5.97 33.80
N SER A 115 -21.22 5.66 35.06
CA SER A 115 -20.57 4.82 36.09
C SER A 115 -19.09 5.02 36.45
N ALA A 116 -18.84 5.08 37.76
CA ALA A 116 -17.55 5.29 38.44
C ALA A 116 -16.51 4.16 38.32
N ASP A 117 -16.73 3.19 37.42
CA ASP A 117 -15.79 2.08 37.22
C ASP A 117 -14.93 2.37 36.00
N ALA A 118 -13.75 2.93 36.29
CA ALA A 118 -12.78 3.46 35.36
C ALA A 118 -12.41 2.49 34.22
N PHE A 119 -12.88 2.81 33.01
CA PHE A 119 -12.26 2.36 31.77
C PHE A 119 -11.48 3.52 31.15
N ASP A 120 -10.22 3.23 30.83
CA ASP A 120 -9.23 4.12 30.23
C ASP A 120 -9.82 4.89 29.04
N THR A 121 -9.96 6.21 29.18
CA THR A 121 -10.57 7.05 28.14
C THR A 121 -9.61 7.12 26.96
N GLU A 122 -9.90 6.35 25.90
CA GLU A 122 -9.04 6.32 24.71
C GLU A 122 -8.98 7.70 24.05
N LYS A 123 -7.83 8.35 24.20
CA LYS A 123 -7.53 9.65 23.61
C LYS A 123 -7.24 9.48 22.12
N ILE A 124 -8.09 10.04 21.27
CA ILE A 124 -7.86 10.01 19.82
C ILE A 124 -6.92 11.17 19.46
N ILE A 125 -5.75 10.85 18.93
CA ILE A 125 -4.75 11.82 18.47
C ILE A 125 -4.76 11.84 16.95
N THR A 126 -4.86 13.05 16.38
CA THR A 126 -4.71 13.26 14.93
C THR A 126 -3.37 13.91 14.63
N TRP A 127 -2.61 13.30 13.73
CA TRP A 127 -1.28 13.72 13.31
C TRP A 127 -1.29 14.41 11.94
N GLU A 128 -0.36 15.32 11.72
CA GLU A 128 -0.01 15.82 10.38
C GLU A 128 1.51 15.82 10.19
N ALA A 129 1.97 15.82 8.94
CA ALA A 129 3.39 15.90 8.63
C ALA A 129 3.88 17.35 8.66
N PHE A 130 5.18 17.51 8.92
CA PHE A 130 5.86 18.80 8.86
C PHE A 130 7.23 18.64 8.17
N PRO A 131 7.52 19.43 7.12
CA PRO A 131 6.61 20.38 6.45
C PRO A 131 5.39 19.71 5.78
N SER A 132 4.32 20.48 5.50
CA SER A 132 3.16 19.99 4.73
C SER A 132 3.55 19.76 3.26
N LEU A 133 2.67 19.10 2.49
CA LEU A 133 2.94 18.81 1.07
C LEU A 133 3.18 20.10 0.25
N GLU A 134 2.42 21.16 0.54
CA GLU A 134 2.52 22.46 -0.14
C GLU A 134 3.78 23.23 0.23
N GLU A 135 4.34 22.96 1.41
CA GLU A 135 5.57 23.57 1.92
C GLU A 135 6.82 22.86 1.40
N VAL A 136 6.69 21.64 0.83
CA VAL A 136 7.82 20.93 0.23
C VAL A 136 8.17 21.57 -1.11
N VAL A 137 9.41 22.05 -1.21
CA VAL A 137 9.96 22.64 -2.45
C VAL A 137 11.08 21.80 -3.06
N SER A 138 11.63 20.84 -2.32
CA SER A 138 12.74 20.00 -2.79
C SER A 138 12.23 18.72 -3.45
N SER A 139 12.77 18.42 -4.63
CA SER A 139 12.56 17.12 -5.30
C SER A 139 13.20 16.01 -4.48
N GLN A 140 12.41 14.98 -4.16
CA GLN A 140 12.84 13.81 -3.40
C GLN A 140 12.14 12.57 -3.94
N THR A 141 12.84 11.43 -3.91
CA THR A 141 12.26 10.14 -4.28
C THR A 141 12.38 9.15 -3.13
N SER A 142 11.40 8.25 -3.03
CA SER A 142 11.40 7.15 -2.05
C SER A 142 10.92 5.87 -2.72
N LEU A 143 11.79 4.86 -2.73
CA LEU A 143 11.47 3.53 -3.24
C LEU A 143 11.11 2.61 -2.07
N CYS A 144 9.85 2.20 -2.00
CA CYS A 144 9.37 1.33 -0.93
C CYS A 144 8.48 0.22 -1.46
N ARG A 145 8.36 -0.88 -0.70
CA ARG A 145 7.37 -1.91 -1.00
C ARG A 145 5.96 -1.30 -0.89
N ASN A 146 5.06 -1.70 -1.78
CA ASN A 146 3.67 -1.29 -1.70
C ASN A 146 3.01 -1.97 -0.49
N ASP A 147 2.42 -1.19 0.40
CA ASP A 147 1.75 -1.70 1.60
C ASP A 147 0.52 -2.56 1.23
N PHE A 148 -0.09 -2.30 0.07
CA PHE A 148 -1.29 -2.99 -0.43
C PHE A 148 -1.11 -3.43 -1.88
N PRO A 149 -0.30 -4.48 -2.14
CA PRO A 149 -0.09 -5.00 -3.48
C PRO A 149 -1.40 -5.46 -4.12
N TYR A 150 -1.43 -5.54 -5.45
CA TYR A 150 -2.49 -6.27 -6.15
C TYR A 150 -2.33 -7.78 -5.95
N ASN A 151 -3.30 -8.56 -6.44
CA ASN A 151 -3.31 -10.01 -6.22
C ASN A 151 -2.28 -10.72 -7.11
N PHE A 152 -0.98 -10.54 -6.88
CA PHE A 152 0.11 -11.18 -7.63
C PHE A 152 0.55 -12.51 -7.00
N GLU A 153 1.19 -13.39 -7.77
CA GLU A 153 1.88 -14.56 -7.22
C GLU A 153 2.96 -14.18 -6.21
N ASP A 154 3.28 -15.09 -5.28
CA ASP A 154 4.15 -14.84 -4.12
C ASP A 154 5.57 -14.38 -4.49
N ASN A 155 6.07 -14.79 -5.66
CA ASN A 155 7.39 -14.42 -6.17
C ASN A 155 7.40 -13.07 -6.92
N ILE A 156 6.26 -12.39 -7.02
CA ILE A 156 6.12 -11.07 -7.64
C ILE A 156 5.96 -10.01 -6.55
N GLU A 157 6.99 -9.19 -6.37
CA GLU A 157 6.93 -8.07 -5.43
C GLU A 157 6.41 -6.81 -6.10
N HIS A 158 5.55 -6.07 -5.38
CA HIS A 158 5.05 -4.76 -5.80
C HIS A 158 5.70 -3.65 -5.00
N TRP A 159 6.37 -2.75 -5.72
CA TRP A 159 7.06 -1.58 -5.20
C TRP A 159 6.44 -0.30 -5.74
N CYS A 160 6.56 0.78 -4.97
CA CYS A 160 6.20 2.13 -5.38
C CYS A 160 7.45 3.02 -5.31
N LEU A 161 7.74 3.70 -6.42
CA LEU A 161 8.69 4.79 -6.48
C LEU A 161 7.90 6.09 -6.34
N TRP A 162 7.89 6.65 -5.13
CA TRP A 162 7.25 7.93 -4.82
C TRP A 162 8.14 9.10 -5.19
N LYS A 163 7.55 10.22 -5.60
CA LYS A 163 8.27 11.47 -5.88
C LYS A 163 7.50 12.71 -5.44
N LEU A 164 8.21 13.58 -4.72
CA LEU A 164 7.76 14.92 -4.36
C LEU A 164 8.27 15.95 -5.37
N CYS A 165 7.50 17.03 -5.57
CA CYS A 165 7.90 18.21 -6.35
C CYS A 165 8.33 17.90 -7.80
N GLY A 166 7.57 17.06 -8.52
CA GLY A 166 7.81 16.77 -9.93
C GLY A 166 7.24 15.42 -10.37
N SER A 167 7.34 15.11 -11.66
CA SER A 167 6.98 13.80 -12.22
C SER A 167 8.15 12.82 -12.11
N VAL A 168 7.84 11.54 -11.96
CA VAL A 168 8.84 10.47 -11.98
C VAL A 168 9.41 10.36 -13.39
N THR A 169 10.74 10.42 -13.53
CA THR A 169 11.41 10.33 -14.84
C THR A 169 11.74 8.88 -15.22
N PRO A 170 11.94 8.59 -16.52
CA PRO A 170 12.43 7.27 -16.95
C PRO A 170 13.73 6.86 -16.27
N ASP A 171 14.70 7.77 -16.14
CA ASP A 171 15.98 7.50 -15.50
C ASP A 171 15.81 7.13 -14.03
N GLU A 172 14.93 7.80 -13.29
CA GLU A 172 14.65 7.48 -11.89
C GLU A 172 14.00 6.10 -11.72
N ILE A 173 13.16 5.70 -12.68
CA ILE A 173 12.54 4.37 -12.73
C ILE A 173 13.61 3.31 -12.98
N ASP A 174 14.53 3.56 -13.92
CA ASP A 174 15.60 2.62 -14.26
C ASP A 174 16.61 2.48 -13.13
N ASP A 175 16.96 3.59 -12.45
CA ASP A 175 17.74 3.57 -11.21
C ASP A 175 17.04 2.76 -10.11
N ALA A 176 15.72 2.93 -9.95
CA ALA A 176 14.95 2.16 -8.97
C ALA A 176 14.95 0.66 -9.30
N LYS A 177 14.75 0.27 -10.57
CA LYS A 177 14.86 -1.13 -11.01
C LYS A 177 16.27 -1.68 -10.74
N GLN A 178 17.32 -0.90 -11.01
CA GLN A 178 18.70 -1.33 -10.77
C GLN A 178 18.96 -1.52 -9.27
N LYS A 179 18.46 -0.62 -8.42
CA LYS A 179 18.51 -0.80 -6.96
C LYS A 179 17.84 -2.10 -6.52
N LEU A 180 16.65 -2.42 -7.04
CA LEU A 180 15.94 -3.66 -6.72
C LEU A 180 16.71 -4.91 -7.18
N LYS A 181 17.32 -4.88 -8.36
CA LYS A 181 18.21 -5.94 -8.84
C LYS A 181 19.43 -6.12 -7.94
N ASN A 182 20.01 -5.03 -7.44
CA ASN A 182 21.15 -5.10 -6.52
C ASN A 182 20.77 -5.61 -5.13
N MET A 183 19.48 -5.56 -4.74
CA MET A 183 18.98 -6.06 -3.46
C MET A 183 18.77 -7.59 -3.43
N GLY A 184 18.92 -8.31 -4.56
CA GLY A 184 18.85 -9.77 -4.58
C GLY A 184 18.34 -10.34 -5.91
N ASN A 185 17.88 -11.59 -5.88
CA ASN A 185 17.59 -12.45 -7.03
C ASN A 185 16.41 -12.02 -7.94
N VAL A 186 16.37 -10.76 -8.37
CA VAL A 186 15.38 -10.23 -9.32
C VAL A 186 15.74 -10.66 -10.73
N SER A 187 14.88 -11.45 -11.37
CA SER A 187 15.06 -11.91 -12.75
C SER A 187 14.46 -10.96 -13.78
N LYS A 188 13.29 -10.40 -13.48
CA LYS A 188 12.53 -9.53 -14.39
C LYS A 188 11.95 -8.35 -13.63
N THR A 189 11.78 -7.23 -14.32
CA THR A 189 11.17 -6.02 -13.79
C THR A 189 10.15 -5.47 -14.78
N LEU A 190 9.04 -4.94 -14.29
CA LEU A 190 7.98 -4.29 -15.06
C LEU A 190 7.54 -3.03 -14.32
N HIS A 191 7.05 -2.00 -15.02
CA HIS A 191 6.62 -0.77 -14.35
C HIS A 191 5.46 -0.10 -15.09
N TRP A 192 4.73 0.75 -14.38
CA TRP A 192 3.72 1.64 -14.96
C TRP A 192 3.47 2.85 -14.05
N VAL A 193 2.81 3.86 -14.60
CA VAL A 193 2.25 4.99 -13.84
C VAL A 193 0.74 4.96 -14.05
N ASN A 194 -0.05 5.02 -12.97
CA ASN A 194 -1.50 5.05 -13.10
C ASN A 194 -1.93 6.33 -13.84
N PRO A 195 -2.85 6.25 -14.82
CA PRO A 195 -3.43 7.44 -15.42
C PRO A 195 -4.21 8.25 -14.37
N PRO A 196 -4.44 9.57 -14.59
CA PRO A 196 -5.03 10.44 -13.57
C PRO A 196 -6.31 9.93 -12.92
N HIS A 197 -7.20 9.27 -13.68
CA HIS A 197 -8.47 8.73 -13.18
C HIS A 197 -8.32 7.46 -12.32
N LEU A 198 -7.13 6.84 -12.26
CA LEU A 198 -6.82 5.67 -11.42
C LEU A 198 -5.84 6.02 -10.27
N GLN A 199 -5.42 7.27 -10.14
CA GLN A 199 -4.53 7.69 -9.05
C GLN A 199 -5.32 7.90 -7.77
N SER A 200 -4.90 7.23 -6.69
CA SER A 200 -5.51 7.46 -5.36
C SER A 200 -4.98 8.73 -4.68
N LEU A 201 -3.76 9.17 -5.03
CA LEU A 201 -3.07 10.32 -4.44
C LEU A 201 -2.48 11.21 -5.54
N PRO A 202 -3.30 11.99 -6.27
CA PRO A 202 -2.83 12.79 -7.39
C PRO A 202 -1.84 13.90 -7.00
N GLY A 203 -1.78 14.29 -5.71
CA GLY A 203 -0.82 15.27 -5.21
C GLY A 203 0.63 14.76 -5.05
N ILE A 204 0.85 13.43 -5.07
CA ILE A 204 2.20 12.85 -5.00
C ILE A 204 2.36 11.86 -6.16
N ASN A 205 3.31 12.17 -7.05
CA ASN A 205 3.60 11.32 -8.19
C ASN A 205 4.21 9.99 -7.73
N HIS A 206 3.83 8.91 -8.39
CA HIS A 206 4.40 7.60 -8.12
C HIS A 206 4.36 6.70 -9.34
N ALA A 207 5.42 5.91 -9.51
CA ALA A 207 5.46 4.78 -10.43
C ALA A 207 5.35 3.49 -9.63
N HIS A 208 4.62 2.53 -10.18
CA HIS A 208 4.60 1.16 -9.68
C HIS A 208 5.67 0.35 -10.39
N ILE A 209 6.41 -0.46 -9.63
CA ILE A 209 7.45 -1.35 -10.15
C ILE A 209 7.18 -2.76 -9.62
N LEU A 210 7.14 -3.74 -10.51
CA LEU A 210 7.10 -5.16 -10.16
C LEU A 210 8.47 -5.77 -10.33
N CYS A 211 8.81 -6.68 -9.42
CA CYS A 211 10.02 -7.48 -9.48
C CYS A 211 9.66 -8.96 -9.35
N LEU A 212 10.03 -9.76 -10.34
CA LEU A 212 9.96 -11.22 -10.25
C LEU A 212 11.23 -11.74 -9.59
N ARG A 213 11.12 -12.41 -8.44
CA ARG A 213 12.25 -13.08 -7.80
C ARG A 213 12.38 -14.51 -8.30
N LYS A 214 13.62 -14.96 -8.52
CA LYS A 214 13.90 -16.39 -8.75
C LYS A 214 13.69 -17.15 -7.44
N GLY A 215 13.17 -18.37 -7.54
CA GLY A 215 13.12 -19.28 -6.41
C GLY A 215 14.54 -19.62 -5.95
N VAL A 216 14.70 -19.95 -4.66
CA VAL A 216 15.99 -20.41 -4.11
C VAL A 216 16.41 -21.74 -4.75
N GLU A 217 15.46 -22.52 -5.28
CA GLU A 217 15.71 -23.85 -5.87
C GLU A 217 16.31 -23.83 -7.27
N ASP A 218 16.33 -22.68 -7.97
CA ASP A 218 16.83 -22.59 -9.34
C ASP A 218 18.37 -22.52 -9.45
N ASP A 219 19.10 -22.41 -8.33
CA ASP A 219 20.57 -22.25 -8.31
C ASP A 219 21.35 -23.53 -7.98
N CYS A 220 20.69 -24.65 -7.63
CA CYS A 220 21.37 -25.87 -7.15
C CYS A 220 21.68 -26.92 -8.24
N SER A 221 21.34 -26.69 -9.51
CA SER A 221 21.44 -27.72 -10.56
C SER A 221 22.67 -27.60 -11.49
N LYS A 222 23.75 -26.95 -11.04
CA LYS A 222 25.00 -26.85 -11.81
C LYS A 222 26.24 -27.14 -10.97
N ASP A 223 26.38 -28.38 -10.48
CA ASP A 223 27.71 -28.92 -10.20
C ASP A 223 27.69 -30.46 -10.17
N ASP A 224 27.41 -31.08 -11.32
CA ASP A 224 27.71 -32.50 -11.57
C ASP A 224 28.65 -32.59 -12.77
N SER A 225 29.90 -32.18 -12.56
CA SER A 225 31.01 -32.58 -13.42
C SER A 225 32.31 -32.55 -12.64
N LEU A 226 32.68 -33.70 -12.05
CA LEU A 226 34.03 -34.29 -12.08
C LEU A 226 33.94 -35.80 -11.82
#